data_AF-A0A6G6J857-F1
#
_entry.id   AF-A0A6G6J857-F1
#
_cell.length_a   1.000
_cell.length_b   1.000
_cell.length_c   1.000
_cell.angle_alpha   90.00
_cell.angle_beta   90.00
_cell.angle_gamma   90.00
#
_symmetry.space_group_name_H-M   'P 1'
#
loop_
_entity.id
_entity.type
_entity.pdbx_description
1 polymer ?
#
loop_
_entity_poly.entity_id
_entity_poly.type
_entity_poly.pdbx_seq_one_letter_code
_entity_poly.pdbx_strand_id
1 'polypeptide(L)'
;MDDLNTETDFNSRSAPKVTVRLNSDCHEGLSTLANLHKRSLNGECVMGLERWLDHQAQTTAVLKLIAGPLKEVAVKAVLEEVPLVTDEPGVPSDKISFMLRYTPYIRKRIAEISSETNVSAHSVMLTALAWWVNTSRQANALLAASLGTPGIHHAGLLDHSAIPAA
;
A
#
# COMPACT_ATOMS: atom_id res chain seq x y z
N MET A 1 4.04 -26.77 -35.56
CA MET A 1 3.81 -25.32 -35.33
C MET A 1 3.55 -25.21 -33.86
N ASP A 2 4.63 -25.15 -33.10
CA ASP A 2 4.63 -25.14 -31.64
C ASP A 2 4.86 -23.69 -31.20
N ASP A 3 3.78 -22.93 -31.05
CA ASP A 3 3.79 -21.60 -30.43
C ASP A 3 2.96 -21.62 -29.14
N LEU A 4 3.31 -22.55 -28.25
CA LEU A 4 2.81 -22.66 -26.89
C LEU A 4 4.02 -22.79 -25.96
N ASN A 5 4.62 -21.65 -25.59
CA ASN A 5 5.35 -21.42 -24.33
C ASN A 5 6.28 -20.20 -24.40
N THR A 6 5.69 -19.00 -24.42
CA THR A 6 6.39 -17.81 -23.89
C THR A 6 5.60 -17.21 -22.73
N GLU A 7 5.13 -18.07 -21.82
CA GLU A 7 5.02 -17.69 -20.41
C GLU A 7 6.43 -17.77 -19.81
N THR A 8 7.30 -16.85 -20.20
CA THR A 8 8.59 -16.71 -19.54
C THR A 8 8.34 -16.14 -18.15
N ASP A 9 8.48 -17.00 -17.15
CA ASP A 9 8.61 -16.69 -15.72
C ASP A 9 9.04 -15.24 -15.45
N PHE A 10 8.05 -14.37 -15.21
CA PHE A 10 8.26 -12.94 -14.99
C PHE A 10 8.70 -12.67 -13.55
N ASN A 11 9.92 -13.09 -13.23
CA ASN A 11 10.54 -12.75 -11.95
C ASN A 11 10.75 -11.23 -11.85
N SER A 12 10.21 -10.59 -10.82
CA SER A 12 10.40 -9.14 -10.59
C SER A 12 11.87 -8.72 -10.49
N ARG A 13 12.77 -9.66 -10.16
CA ARG A 13 14.23 -9.41 -10.09
C ARG A 13 14.86 -9.05 -11.44
N SER A 14 14.32 -9.56 -12.55
CA SER A 14 14.80 -9.25 -13.91
C SER A 14 14.07 -8.09 -14.57
N ALA A 15 12.94 -7.63 -13.99
CA ALA A 15 12.15 -6.54 -14.56
C ALA A 15 12.92 -5.19 -14.55
N PRO A 16 12.74 -4.32 -15.56
CA PRO A 16 13.47 -3.06 -15.63
C PRO A 16 13.15 -2.15 -14.44
N LYS A 17 14.18 -1.51 -13.89
CA LYS A 17 14.06 -0.59 -12.76
C LYS A 17 13.47 0.74 -13.22
N VAL A 18 12.54 1.27 -12.44
CA VAL A 18 11.97 2.61 -12.63
C VAL A 18 12.22 3.42 -11.36
N THR A 19 12.74 4.63 -11.50
CA THR A 19 12.89 5.54 -10.37
C THR A 19 11.54 6.16 -10.03
N VAL A 20 11.06 5.90 -8.82
CA VAL A 20 9.88 6.55 -8.24
C VAL A 20 10.34 7.58 -7.23
N ARG A 21 9.60 8.69 -7.11
CA ARG A 21 9.93 9.81 -6.21
C ARG A 21 8.72 10.00 -5.32
N LEU A 22 8.84 9.49 -4.10
CA LEU A 22 7.78 9.51 -3.10
C LEU A 22 7.98 10.72 -2.19
N ASN A 23 6.92 11.29 -1.63
CA ASN A 23 7.06 12.16 -0.46
C ASN A 23 7.45 11.31 0.78
N SER A 24 7.91 11.98 1.83
CA SER A 24 8.36 11.33 3.07
C SER A 24 7.27 10.45 3.69
N ASP A 25 6.06 10.98 3.81
CA ASP A 25 4.92 10.28 4.42
C ASP A 25 4.55 8.98 3.70
N CYS A 26 4.56 8.98 2.36
CA CYS A 26 4.29 7.79 1.56
C CYS A 26 5.43 6.78 1.70
N HIS A 27 6.68 7.23 1.65
CA HIS A 27 7.84 6.35 1.81
C HIS A 27 7.88 5.70 3.21
N GLU A 28 7.63 6.48 4.26
CA GLU A 28 7.56 5.98 5.64
C GLU A 28 6.38 5.02 5.83
N GLY A 29 5.21 5.38 5.30
CA GLY A 29 4.03 4.51 5.31
C GLY A 29 4.29 3.17 4.65
N LEU A 30 4.86 3.17 3.44
CA LEU A 30 5.23 1.95 2.72
C LEU A 30 6.31 1.15 3.45
N SER A 31 7.29 1.80 4.06
CA SER A 31 8.34 1.13 4.84
C SER A 31 7.77 0.45 6.08
N THR A 32 6.83 1.11 6.77
CA THR A 32 6.12 0.56 7.92
C THR A 32 5.30 -0.66 7.52
N LEU A 33 4.54 -0.57 6.42
CA LEU A 33 3.75 -1.70 5.90
C LEU A 33 4.65 -2.86 5.46
N ALA A 34 5.76 -2.59 4.78
CA ALA A 34 6.72 -3.61 4.38
C ALA A 34 7.25 -4.39 5.59
N ASN A 35 7.61 -3.69 6.67
CA ASN A 35 8.06 -4.29 7.93
C ASN A 35 6.95 -5.10 8.64
N LEU A 36 5.71 -4.60 8.61
CA LEU A 36 4.54 -5.28 9.18
C LEU A 36 4.23 -6.58 8.42
N HIS A 37 4.21 -6.51 7.09
CA HIS A 37 3.91 -7.64 6.21
C HIS A 37 5.09 -8.58 5.97
N LYS A 38 6.26 -8.30 6.57
CA LYS A 38 7.51 -9.05 6.39
C LYS A 38 7.91 -9.17 4.91
N ARG A 39 7.77 -8.08 4.17
CA ARG A 39 8.16 -7.96 2.75
C ARG A 39 9.26 -6.92 2.58
N SER A 40 9.95 -6.98 1.45
CA SER A 40 10.80 -5.87 1.01
C SER A 40 9.95 -4.66 0.62
N LEU A 41 10.50 -3.45 0.71
CA LEU A 41 9.83 -2.22 0.25
C LEU A 41 9.37 -2.34 -1.22
N ASN A 42 10.19 -2.93 -2.09
CA ASN A 42 9.78 -3.19 -3.48
C ASN A 42 8.56 -4.11 -3.55
N GLY A 43 8.56 -5.21 -2.78
CA GLY A 43 7.46 -6.16 -2.74
C GLY A 43 6.17 -5.52 -2.22
N GLU A 44 6.28 -4.63 -1.23
CA GLU A 44 5.15 -3.89 -0.71
C GLU A 44 4.58 -2.89 -1.72
N CYS A 45 5.45 -2.15 -2.43
CA CYS A 45 5.02 -1.28 -3.51
C CYS A 45 4.33 -2.06 -4.64
N VAL A 46 4.88 -3.21 -5.06
CA VAL A 46 4.26 -4.07 -6.07
C VAL A 46 2.87 -4.54 -5.62
N MET A 47 2.76 -4.97 -4.36
CA MET A 47 1.47 -5.36 -3.79
C MET A 47 0.46 -4.22 -3.76
N GLY A 48 0.88 -3.01 -3.39
CA GLY A 48 0.03 -1.82 -3.44
C GLY A 48 -0.47 -1.52 -4.85
N LEU A 49 0.41 -1.61 -5.85
CA LEU A 49 0.05 -1.43 -7.26
C LEU A 49 -0.96 -2.48 -7.73
N GLU A 50 -0.73 -3.77 -7.45
CA GLU A 50 -1.66 -4.85 -7.82
C GLU A 50 -3.02 -4.69 -7.14
N ARG A 51 -3.02 -4.34 -5.85
CA ARG A 51 -4.27 -4.10 -5.10
C ARG A 51 -5.06 -2.94 -5.66
N TRP A 52 -4.37 -1.87 -6.05
CA TRP A 52 -5.00 -0.71 -6.67
C TRP A 52 -5.46 -0.98 -8.10
N LEU A 53 -4.75 -1.81 -8.87
CA LEU A 53 -5.15 -2.09 -10.26
C LEU A 53 -6.37 -3.04 -10.33
N ASP A 54 -6.36 -4.11 -9.53
CA ASP A 54 -7.28 -5.24 -9.75
C ASP A 54 -8.23 -5.51 -8.58
N HIS A 55 -7.95 -4.95 -7.40
CA HIS A 55 -8.63 -5.34 -6.17
C HIS A 55 -9.19 -4.17 -5.35
N GLN A 56 -9.40 -2.99 -5.93
CA GLN A 56 -9.96 -1.84 -5.18
C GLN A 56 -11.33 -2.17 -4.59
N ALA A 57 -12.22 -2.79 -5.37
CA ALA A 57 -13.57 -3.15 -4.93
C ALA A 57 -13.52 -4.16 -3.77
N GLN A 58 -12.67 -5.18 -3.87
CA GLN A 58 -12.45 -6.15 -2.80
C GLN A 58 -11.90 -5.47 -1.54
N THR A 59 -10.92 -4.59 -1.69
CA THR A 59 -10.30 -3.87 -0.56
C THR A 59 -11.31 -2.96 0.14
N THR A 60 -12.15 -2.28 -0.63
CA THR A 60 -13.27 -1.46 -0.12
C THR A 60 -14.30 -2.32 0.62
N ALA A 61 -14.63 -3.50 0.10
CA ALA A 61 -15.54 -4.42 0.76
C ALA A 61 -14.97 -4.91 2.10
N VAL A 62 -13.67 -5.23 2.16
CA VAL A 62 -12.99 -5.60 3.41
C VAL A 62 -13.04 -4.47 4.43
N LEU A 63 -12.78 -3.22 4.05
CA LEU A 63 -12.92 -2.07 4.96
C LEU A 63 -14.33 -1.97 5.55
N LYS A 64 -15.37 -2.15 4.71
CA LYS A 64 -16.77 -2.13 5.17
C LYS A 64 -17.07 -3.26 6.15
N LEU A 65 -16.51 -4.45 5.93
CA LEU A 65 -16.67 -5.58 6.84
C LEU A 65 -15.99 -5.31 8.19
N ILE A 66 -14.79 -4.73 8.20
CA ILE A 66 -14.07 -4.35 9.43
C ILE A 66 -14.85 -3.29 10.22
N ALA A 67 -15.45 -2.32 9.51
CA ALA A 67 -16.26 -1.26 10.10
C ALA A 67 -17.66 -1.72 10.55
N GLY A 68 -18.16 -2.85 10.06
CA GLY A 68 -19.53 -3.33 10.31
C GLY A 68 -19.96 -3.44 11.78
N PRO A 69 -19.08 -3.87 12.72
CA PRO A 69 -19.39 -3.88 14.15
C PRO A 69 -19.51 -2.49 14.81
N LEU A 70 -19.01 -1.44 14.16
CA LEU A 70 -18.96 -0.09 14.70
C LEU A 70 -20.18 0.72 14.28
N LYS A 71 -20.61 1.67 15.13
CA LYS A 71 -21.60 2.68 14.74
C LYS A 71 -20.98 3.66 13.74
N GLU A 72 -21.76 4.16 12.79
CA GLU A 72 -21.30 5.09 11.75
C GLU A 72 -20.56 6.32 12.31
N VAL A 73 -21.05 6.89 13.43
CA VAL A 73 -20.40 8.02 14.10
C VAL A 73 -19.00 7.66 14.60
N ALA A 74 -18.82 6.44 15.13
CA ALA A 74 -17.52 5.97 15.60
C ALA A 74 -16.56 5.69 14.43
N VAL A 75 -17.06 5.09 13.34
CA VAL A 75 -16.28 4.90 12.10
C VAL A 75 -15.76 6.24 11.60
N LYS A 76 -16.64 7.25 11.52
CA LYS A 76 -16.25 8.59 11.07
C LYS A 76 -15.17 9.21 11.97
N ALA A 77 -15.37 9.18 13.29
CA ALA A 77 -14.40 9.72 14.24
C ALA A 77 -13.02 9.04 14.11
N VAL A 78 -12.99 7.70 14.00
CA VAL A 78 -11.75 6.95 13.82
C VAL A 78 -11.05 7.34 12.51
N LEU A 79 -11.79 7.46 11.41
CA LEU A 79 -11.20 7.79 10.11
C LEU A 79 -10.72 9.25 10.02
N GLU A 80 -11.34 10.18 10.74
CA GLU A 80 -10.89 11.58 10.84
C GLU A 80 -9.54 11.72 11.56
N GLU A 81 -9.20 10.80 12.46
CA GLU A 81 -7.92 10.79 13.18
C GLU A 81 -6.78 10.14 12.37
N VAL A 82 -7.08 9.43 11.28
CA VAL A 82 -6.05 8.74 10.47
C VAL A 82 -5.35 9.74 9.55
N PRO A 83 -4.03 9.96 9.70
CA PRO A 83 -3.29 10.85 8.80
C PRO A 83 -3.28 10.32 7.37
N LEU A 84 -3.80 11.12 6.45
CA LEU A 84 -3.83 10.80 5.02
C LEU A 84 -2.56 11.24 4.32
N VAL A 85 -2.00 10.33 3.53
CA VAL A 85 -0.91 10.59 2.61
C VAL A 85 -1.46 11.11 1.29
N THR A 86 -0.96 12.24 0.82
CA THR A 86 -1.20 12.75 -0.52
C THR A 86 -0.16 12.22 -1.50
N ASP A 87 -0.48 12.19 -2.78
CA ASP A 87 0.47 11.87 -3.86
C ASP A 87 1.36 13.06 -4.24
N GLU A 88 0.97 14.28 -3.87
CA GLU A 88 1.79 15.48 -4.00
C GLU A 88 2.67 15.71 -2.75
N PRO A 89 3.95 16.09 -2.93
CA PRO A 89 4.80 16.51 -1.82
C PRO A 89 4.41 17.92 -1.35
N GLY A 90 4.24 18.11 -0.04
CA GLY A 90 3.90 19.42 0.53
C GLY A 90 4.99 20.49 0.33
N VAL A 91 6.25 20.06 0.11
CA VAL A 91 7.37 20.93 -0.30
C VAL A 91 8.21 20.28 -1.41
N PRO A 92 8.76 21.05 -2.37
CA PRO A 92 9.52 20.49 -3.50
C PRO A 92 10.73 19.61 -3.12
N SER A 93 11.32 19.86 -1.94
CA SER A 93 12.46 19.12 -1.38
C SER A 93 12.08 17.79 -0.74
N ASP A 94 10.80 17.54 -0.49
CA ASP A 94 10.34 16.30 0.14
C ASP A 94 10.13 15.21 -0.92
N LYS A 95 11.25 14.71 -1.46
CA LYS A 95 11.25 13.67 -2.49
C LYS A 95 12.31 12.62 -2.19
N ILE A 96 11.87 11.45 -1.78
CA ILE A 96 12.70 10.27 -1.59
C ILE A 96 12.69 9.46 -2.89
N SER A 97 13.87 9.32 -3.50
CA SER A 97 14.04 8.54 -4.73
C SER A 97 14.25 7.07 -4.39
N PHE A 98 13.41 6.20 -4.95
CA PHE A 98 13.43 4.77 -4.74
C PHE A 98 13.38 4.03 -6.09
N MET A 99 14.19 2.97 -6.22
CA MET A 99 14.20 2.14 -7.44
C MET A 99 13.17 1.03 -7.30
N LEU A 100 12.09 1.11 -8.08
CA LEU A 100 11.02 0.13 -8.10
C LEU A 100 11.16 -0.82 -9.31
N ARG A 101 10.95 -2.10 -9.08
CA ARG A 101 10.81 -3.15 -10.12
C ARG A 101 9.43 -3.77 -10.02
N TYR A 102 8.70 -3.75 -11.12
CA TYR A 102 7.37 -4.35 -11.25
C TYR A 102 7.23 -5.06 -12.59
N THR A 103 6.28 -5.98 -12.67
CA THR A 103 6.05 -6.83 -13.83
C THR A 103 5.61 -6.02 -15.07
N PRO A 104 5.80 -6.56 -16.28
CA PRO A 104 5.28 -5.91 -17.50
C PRO A 104 3.76 -5.73 -17.48
N TYR A 105 3.03 -6.61 -16.79
CA TYR A 105 1.61 -6.46 -16.55
C TYR A 105 1.27 -5.12 -15.89
N ILE A 106 1.86 -4.84 -14.70
CA ILE A 106 1.66 -3.58 -13.98
C ILE A 106 2.04 -2.39 -14.86
N ARG A 107 3.16 -2.49 -15.59
CA ARG A 107 3.59 -1.43 -16.51
C ARG A 107 2.53 -1.11 -17.55
N LYS A 108 1.99 -2.13 -18.20
CA LYS A 108 0.98 -1.98 -19.25
C LYS A 108 -0.27 -1.31 -18.70
N ARG A 109 -0.78 -1.80 -17.56
CA ARG A 109 -1.98 -1.25 -16.91
C ARG A 109 -1.81 0.21 -16.48
N ILE A 110 -0.65 0.55 -15.90
CA ILE A 110 -0.34 1.95 -15.55
C ILE A 110 -0.29 2.84 -16.79
N ALA A 111 0.30 2.36 -17.90
CA ALA A 111 0.36 3.11 -19.15
C ALA A 111 -1.03 3.31 -19.79
N GLU A 112 -1.89 2.30 -19.74
CA GLU A 112 -3.29 2.37 -20.19
C GLU A 112 -4.04 3.45 -19.41
N ILE A 113 -4.02 3.39 -18.07
CA ILE A 113 -4.69 4.39 -17.22
C ILE A 113 -4.11 5.78 -17.46
N SER A 114 -2.78 5.91 -17.53
CA SER A 114 -2.10 7.17 -17.83
C SER A 114 -2.59 7.82 -19.12
N SER A 115 -2.80 7.02 -20.18
CA SER A 115 -3.35 7.48 -21.45
C SER A 115 -4.83 7.84 -21.35
N GLU A 116 -5.63 7.04 -20.66
CA GLU A 116 -7.08 7.25 -20.50
C GLU A 116 -7.40 8.51 -19.68
N THR A 117 -6.61 8.76 -18.63
CA THR A 117 -6.83 9.90 -17.72
C THR A 117 -6.04 11.15 -18.12
N ASN A 118 -5.18 11.07 -19.15
CA ASN A 118 -4.26 12.13 -19.56
C ASN A 118 -3.36 12.62 -18.40
N VAL A 119 -2.89 11.69 -17.58
CA VAL A 119 -2.00 11.95 -16.43
C VAL A 119 -0.71 11.15 -16.62
N SER A 120 0.44 11.64 -16.14
CA SER A 120 1.70 10.90 -16.26
C SER A 120 1.65 9.53 -15.55
N ALA A 121 2.27 8.51 -16.14
CA ALA A 121 2.41 7.18 -15.53
C ALA A 121 3.07 7.24 -14.13
N HIS A 122 3.95 8.22 -13.92
CA HIS A 122 4.57 8.47 -12.61
C HIS A 122 3.53 8.90 -11.57
N SER A 123 2.69 9.88 -11.89
CA SER A 123 1.61 10.33 -11.03
C SER A 123 0.62 9.19 -10.73
N VAL A 124 0.23 8.40 -11.74
CA VAL A 124 -0.66 7.24 -11.52
C VAL A 124 -0.06 6.26 -10.50
N MET A 125 1.25 5.98 -10.59
CA MET A 125 1.92 5.14 -9.58
C MET A 125 1.90 5.79 -8.18
N LEU A 126 2.10 7.10 -8.08
CA LEU A 126 2.07 7.80 -6.79
C LEU A 126 0.68 7.75 -6.15
N THR A 127 -0.36 8.02 -6.93
CA THR A 127 -1.76 7.92 -6.49
C THR A 127 -2.07 6.51 -5.98
N ALA A 128 -1.66 5.48 -6.73
CA ALA A 128 -1.87 4.08 -6.35
C ALA A 128 -1.16 3.71 -5.02
N LEU A 129 0.08 4.15 -4.85
CA LEU A 129 0.86 3.88 -3.64
C LEU A 129 0.34 4.66 -2.42
N ALA A 130 -0.04 5.93 -2.59
CA ALA A 130 -0.68 6.72 -1.55
C ALA A 130 -2.02 6.09 -1.13
N TRP A 131 -2.84 5.64 -2.10
CA TRP A 131 -4.08 4.91 -1.83
C TRP A 131 -3.81 3.64 -1.00
N TRP A 132 -2.77 2.87 -1.33
CA TRP A 132 -2.44 1.65 -0.59
C TRP A 132 -2.07 1.94 0.86
N VAL A 133 -1.25 2.96 1.10
CA VAL A 133 -0.87 3.39 2.46
C VAL A 133 -2.10 3.82 3.26
N ASN A 134 -2.93 4.70 2.69
CA ASN A 134 -4.12 5.21 3.35
C ASN A 134 -5.12 4.09 3.68
N THR A 135 -5.42 3.24 2.70
CA THR A 135 -6.34 2.11 2.88
C THR A 135 -5.84 1.16 3.97
N SER A 136 -4.54 0.87 4.01
CA SER A 136 -3.96 0.01 5.04
C SER A 136 -4.01 0.65 6.43
N ARG A 137 -3.73 1.96 6.54
CA ARG A 137 -3.84 2.71 7.80
C ARG A 137 -5.29 2.72 8.31
N GLN A 138 -6.25 2.98 7.44
CA GLN A 138 -7.67 2.96 7.78
C GLN A 138 -8.13 1.57 8.22
N ALA A 139 -7.71 0.51 7.53
CA ALA A 139 -8.01 -0.87 7.92
C ALA A 139 -7.50 -1.18 9.34
N ASN A 140 -6.25 -0.80 9.64
CA ASN A 140 -5.66 -1.02 10.95
C ASN A 140 -6.35 -0.20 12.05
N ALA A 141 -6.67 1.07 11.80
CA ALA A 141 -7.37 1.93 12.76
C ALA A 141 -8.79 1.40 13.07
N LEU A 142 -9.54 1.03 12.03
CA LEU A 142 -10.87 0.45 12.18
C LEU A 142 -10.82 -0.90 12.90
N LEU A 143 -9.82 -1.74 12.60
CA LEU A 143 -9.65 -3.02 13.28
C LEU A 143 -9.36 -2.82 14.77
N ALA A 144 -8.45 -1.91 15.13
CA ALA A 144 -8.14 -1.60 16.53
C ALA A 144 -9.39 -1.11 17.28
N ALA A 145 -10.16 -0.20 16.66
CA ALA A 145 -11.41 0.29 17.22
C ALA A 145 -12.46 -0.82 17.40
N SER A 146 -12.63 -1.70 16.40
CA SER A 146 -13.55 -2.85 16.46
C SER A 146 -13.19 -3.87 17.55
N LEU A 147 -11.91 -3.99 17.89
CA LEU A 147 -11.43 -4.86 18.97
C LEU A 147 -11.45 -4.17 20.35
N GLY A 148 -11.90 -2.91 20.45
CA GLY A 148 -11.85 -2.15 21.69
C GLY A 148 -10.43 -1.91 22.21
N THR A 149 -9.44 -2.00 21.32
CA THR A 149 -8.04 -1.72 21.65
C THR A 149 -7.82 -0.23 21.40
N PRO A 150 -7.63 0.61 22.43
CA PRO A 150 -7.34 2.02 22.21
C PRO A 150 -6.09 2.12 21.33
N GLY A 151 -6.16 2.93 20.27
CA GLY A 151 -5.20 3.02 19.17
C GLY A 151 -3.75 2.83 19.62
N ILE A 152 -3.24 1.61 19.46
CA ILE A 152 -1.83 1.33 19.67
C ILE A 152 -1.14 1.85 18.43
N HIS A 153 -0.54 3.03 18.54
CA HIS A 153 0.61 3.40 17.74
C HIS A 153 1.57 2.20 17.78
N HIS A 154 1.56 1.36 16.73
CA HIS A 154 2.31 0.11 16.68
C HIS A 154 3.80 0.38 16.49
N ALA A 155 4.45 0.81 17.57
CA ALA A 155 5.81 0.43 17.91
C ALA A 155 5.70 -0.34 19.24
N GLY A 156 5.58 -1.67 19.19
CA GLY A 156 5.77 -2.48 20.41
C GLY A 156 4.83 -3.65 20.69
N LEU A 157 3.89 -4.02 19.81
CA LEU A 157 3.04 -5.19 20.08
C LEU A 157 3.63 -6.51 19.54
N LEU A 158 4.89 -6.81 19.87
CA LEU A 158 5.48 -8.15 19.84
C LEU A 158 6.57 -8.30 20.92
N ASP A 159 6.38 -7.67 22.08
CA ASP A 159 7.18 -8.01 23.27
C ASP A 159 6.32 -8.79 24.27
N HIS A 160 5.91 -9.99 23.85
CA HIS A 160 5.53 -11.03 24.80
C HIS A 160 6.77 -11.88 25.07
N SER A 161 7.55 -11.38 26.03
CA SER A 161 8.09 -12.13 27.17
C SER A 161 8.36 -13.61 26.92
N ALA A 162 9.66 -13.92 26.96
CA ALA A 162 10.21 -15.21 27.36
C ALA A 162 9.34 -15.91 28.41
N ILE A 163 8.91 -17.14 28.08
CA ILE A 163 8.39 -18.09 29.06
C ILE A 163 9.61 -18.61 29.83
N PRO A 164 9.71 -18.42 31.17
CA PRO A 164 10.72 -19.12 31.94
C PRO A 164 10.27 -20.58 32.07
N ALA A 165 11.14 -21.51 31.65
CA ALA A 165 10.95 -22.92 31.92
C ALA A 165 11.14 -23.15 33.44
N ALA A 166 10.11 -23.71 34.06
CA ALA A 166 10.17 -24.35 35.37
C ALA A 166 10.52 -25.83 35.20
#